data_AF-A0A840AW97-F1
#
_entry.id   AF-A0A840AW97-F1
#
_cell.length_a   1.000
_cell.length_b   1.000
_cell.length_c   1.000
_cell.angle_alpha   90.00
_cell.angle_beta   90.00
_cell.angle_gamma   90.00
#
_symmetry.space_group_name_H-M   'P 1'
#
loop_
_entity.id
_entity.type
_entity.pdbx_description
1 polymer ?
#
loop_
_entity_poly.entity_id
_entity_poly.type
_entity_poly.pdbx_seq_one_letter_code
_entity_poly.pdbx_strand_id
1 'polypeptide(L)' 'MTDLPDLLDMPVTPSADAYLLVEDLATGAAALMTLAEAEARTQIDRDEIEWALEAYGLCESMDHVIRDSRPSVEIGAG' A
#
# COMPACT_ATOMS: atom_id res chain seq x y z
N MET A 1 -29.21 -22.97 21.48
CA MET A 1 -27.84 -23.02 22.01
C MET A 1 -27.00 -23.77 20.99
N THR A 2 -26.38 -23.05 20.07
CA THR A 2 -25.31 -23.58 19.22
C THR A 2 -24.27 -22.49 19.09
N ASP A 3 -23.22 -22.74 19.87
CA ASP A 3 -21.84 -22.30 19.84
C ASP A 3 -21.33 -21.60 18.57
N LEU A 4 -20.60 -20.49 18.79
CA LEU A 4 -19.70 -19.83 17.85
C LEU A 4 -18.67 -20.81 17.26
N PRO A 5 -18.04 -20.42 16.14
CA PRO A 5 -16.60 -20.24 16.31
C PRO A 5 -16.19 -18.81 16.00
N ASP A 6 -15.59 -18.23 17.02
CA ASP A 6 -14.44 -17.33 16.98
C ASP A 6 -13.73 -17.33 15.61
N LEU A 7 -14.11 -16.38 14.75
CA LEU A 7 -13.29 -15.99 13.61
C LEU A 7 -12.17 -15.11 14.15
N LEU A 8 -11.26 -15.79 14.85
CA LEU A 8 -9.93 -15.31 15.21
C LEU A 8 -9.36 -14.56 14.01
N ASP A 9 -9.12 -13.27 14.23
CA ASP A 9 -7.84 -12.62 13.94
C ASP A 9 -7.09 -13.30 12.78
N MET A 10 -7.65 -13.18 11.57
CA MET A 10 -6.85 -13.49 10.40
C MET A 10 -5.79 -12.40 10.40
N PRO A 11 -4.48 -12.73 10.46
CA PRO A 11 -3.50 -11.75 10.05
C PRO A 11 -3.94 -11.37 8.64
N VAL A 12 -4.26 -10.10 8.41
CA VAL A 12 -4.43 -9.59 7.05
C VAL A 12 -3.09 -9.86 6.41
N THR A 13 -2.99 -11.03 5.78
CA THR A 13 -1.78 -11.44 5.12
C THR A 13 -1.82 -10.52 3.93
N PRO A 14 -0.88 -9.58 3.78
CA PRO A 14 -0.87 -8.72 2.61
C PRO A 14 -1.01 -9.67 1.42
N SER A 15 -2.03 -9.44 0.58
CA SER A 15 -2.22 -10.22 -0.63
C SER A 15 -0.86 -10.27 -1.35
N ALA A 16 -0.55 -11.35 -2.06
CA ALA A 16 0.76 -11.48 -2.71
C ALA A 16 1.11 -10.27 -3.63
N ASP A 17 0.09 -9.50 -4.01
CA ASP A 17 0.12 -8.27 -4.81
C ASP A 17 0.14 -6.96 -4.00
N ALA A 18 0.32 -6.99 -2.67
CA ALA A 18 0.43 -5.80 -1.84
C ALA A 18 1.90 -5.33 -1.77
N TYR A 19 2.21 -4.31 -2.57
CA TYR A 19 3.56 -3.77 -2.73
C TYR A 19 3.65 -2.26 -2.51
N LEU A 20 2.54 -1.61 -2.17
CA LEU A 20 2.52 -0.17 -1.88
C LEU A 20 2.55 0.03 -0.38
N LEU A 21 3.56 0.74 0.11
CA LEU A 21 3.52 1.25 1.47
C LEU A 21 2.82 2.61 1.45
N VAL A 22 1.67 2.67 2.09
CA VAL A 22 0.89 3.91 2.27
C VAL A 22 1.02 4.38 3.71
N GLU A 23 1.48 5.60 3.88
CA GLU A 23 1.61 6.30 5.15
C GLU A 23 0.54 7.39 5.25
N ASP A 24 -0.22 7.37 6.34
CA ASP A 24 -1.15 8.42 6.73
C ASP A 24 -0.39 9.47 7.55
N LEU A 25 -0.29 10.69 7.02
CA LEU A 25 0.51 11.75 7.61
C LEU A 25 -0.12 12.33 8.89
N ALA A 26 -1.43 12.21 9.05
CA ALA A 26 -2.14 12.71 10.22
C ALA A 26 -1.89 11.83 11.46
N THR A 27 -1.76 10.52 11.28
CA THR A 27 -1.63 9.53 12.34
C THR A 27 -0.22 8.92 12.44
N GLY A 28 0.59 9.04 11.38
CA GLY A 28 1.88 8.36 11.24
C GLY A 28 1.75 6.85 11.00
N ALA A 29 0.54 6.35 10.73
CA ALA A 29 0.31 4.94 10.48
C ALA A 29 0.75 4.57 9.06
N ALA A 30 1.55 3.51 8.91
CA ALA A 30 1.95 2.98 7.62
C ALA A 30 1.50 1.53 7.47
N ALA A 31 0.99 1.18 6.28
CA ALA A 31 0.54 -0.17 5.96
C ALA A 31 0.91 -0.55 4.53
N LEU A 32 1.23 -1.83 4.32
CA LEU A 32 1.37 -2.41 3.00
C LEU A 32 -0.01 -2.78 2.47
N MET A 33 -0.27 -2.38 1.23
CA MET A 33 -1.55 -2.64 0.58
C MET A 33 -1.39 -2.77 -0.93
N THR A 34 -2.41 -3.35 -1.57
CA THR A 34 -2.53 -3.41 -3.02
C THR A 34 -2.85 -2.03 -3.60
N LEU A 35 -2.66 -1.88 -4.91
CA LEU A 35 -3.02 -0.66 -5.63
C LEU A 35 -4.52 -0.30 -5.50
N ALA A 36 -5.40 -1.29 -5.53
CA ALA A 36 -6.85 -1.08 -5.35
C ALA A 36 -7.20 -0.64 -3.92
N GLU A 37 -6.50 -1.16 -2.91
CA GLU A 37 -6.68 -0.73 -1.52
C GLU A 37 -6.12 0.68 -1.28
N ALA A 38 -5.00 1.02 -1.91
CA ALA A 38 -4.44 2.37 -1.86
C ALA A 38 -5.41 3.39 -2.46
N GLU A 39 -5.93 3.13 -3.66
CA GLU A 39 -6.97 3.93 -4.32
C GLU A 39 -8.19 4.12 -3.41
N ALA A 40 -8.72 3.03 -2.84
CA ALA A 40 -9.87 3.09 -1.94
C ALA A 40 -9.59 3.90 -0.66
N ARG A 41 -8.37 3.83 -0.12
CA ARG A 41 -8.00 4.50 1.13
C ARG A 41 -7.70 5.98 0.94
N THR A 42 -6.92 6.33 -0.09
CA THR A 42 -6.44 7.70 -0.31
C THR A 42 -7.39 8.51 -1.19
N GLN A 43 -8.32 7.85 -1.89
CA GLN A 43 -9.20 8.44 -2.91
C GLN A 43 -8.41 9.07 -4.08
N ILE A 44 -7.13 8.69 -4.25
CA ILE A 44 -6.32 9.05 -5.41
C ILE A 44 -6.57 8.00 -6.48
N ASP A 45 -6.75 8.44 -7.72
CA ASP A 45 -7.01 7.53 -8.83
C ASP A 45 -5.82 6.58 -9.02
N ARG A 46 -6.14 5.34 -9.38
CA ARG A 46 -5.14 4.31 -9.66
C ARG A 46 -4.10 4.76 -10.67
N ASP A 47 -4.55 5.31 -11.79
CA ASP A 47 -3.67 5.70 -12.89
C ASP A 47 -2.72 6.83 -12.45
N GLU A 48 -3.19 7.70 -11.55
CA GLU A 48 -2.38 8.77 -10.95
C GLU A 48 -1.33 8.23 -9.98
N ILE A 49 -1.68 7.24 -9.15
CA ILE A 49 -0.74 6.56 -8.26
C ILE A 49 0.36 5.88 -9.09
N GLU A 50 -0.02 5.10 -10.11
CA GLU A 50 0.94 4.40 -10.97
C GLU A 50 1.86 5.39 -11.71
N TRP A 51 1.28 6.42 -12.32
CA TRP A 51 2.05 7.45 -13.02
C TRP A 51 3.04 8.16 -12.09
N ALA A 52 2.63 8.53 -10.87
CA ALA A 52 3.51 9.22 -9.93
C ALA A 52 4.63 8.31 -9.41
N LEU A 53 4.34 7.03 -9.17
CA LEU A 53 5.37 6.05 -8.79
C LEU A 53 6.39 5.84 -9.92
N GLU A 54 5.97 5.78 -11.18
CA GLU A 54 6.87 5.65 -12.33
C GLU A 54 7.70 6.91 -12.56
N ALA A 55 7.08 8.09 -12.43
CA ALA A 55 7.73 9.37 -12.72
C ALA A 55 8.65 9.86 -11.59
N TYR A 56 8.27 9.61 -10.33
CA TYR A 56 8.92 10.21 -9.17
C TYR A 56 9.36 9.21 -8.10
N GLY A 57 8.96 7.94 -8.20
CA GLY A 57 9.24 6.91 -7.20
C GLY A 57 8.37 6.99 -5.94
N LEU A 58 7.48 7.97 -5.86
CA LEU A 58 6.50 8.15 -4.79
C LEU A 58 5.31 8.95 -5.31
N CYS A 59 4.13 8.69 -4.74
CA CYS A 59 2.93 9.49 -4.92
C CYS A 59 2.62 10.16 -3.57
N GLU A 60 2.67 11.49 -3.53
CA GLU A 60 2.41 12.28 -2.32
C GLU A 60 1.15 13.13 -2.53
N SER A 61 0.28 13.11 -1.53
CA SER A 61 -0.86 14.00 -1.38
C SER A 61 -0.77 14.69 -0.01
N MET A 62 -1.72 15.56 0.29
CA MET A 62 -1.73 16.34 1.52
C MET A 62 -1.80 15.46 2.78
N ASP A 63 -2.53 14.34 2.70
CA ASP A 63 -2.80 13.47 3.84
C ASP A 63 -2.03 12.14 3.79
N HIS A 64 -1.46 11.78 2.64
CA HIS A 64 -0.90 10.45 2.40
C HIS A 64 0.38 10.48 1.57
N VAL A 65 1.30 9.58 1.90
CA VAL A 65 2.47 9.25 1.07
C VAL A 65 2.39 7.78 0.67
N ILE A 66 2.48 7.51 -0.62
CA ILE A 66 2.46 6.17 -1.22
C ILE A 66 3.80 5.95 -1.89
N ARG A 67 4.46 4.82 -1.57
CA ARG A 67 5.72 4.42 -2.20
C ARG A 67 5.71 2.94 -2.56
N ASP A 68 6.45 2.59 -3.59
CA ASP A 68 6.72 1.20 -3.90
C ASP A 68 7.65 0.62 -2.83
N SER A 69 7.24 -0.46 -2.18
CA SER A 69 8.02 -1.14 -1.15
C SER A 69 8.90 -2.26 -1.71
N ARG A 70 8.81 -2.56 -3.01
CA ARG A 70 9.68 -3.55 -3.64
C ARG A 70 11.09 -2.97 -3.68
N PRO A 71 12.11 -3.81 -3.44
CA PRO A 71 13.48 -3.36 -3.61
C PRO A 71 13.64 -2.87 -5.05
N SER A 72 14.13 -1.64 -5.23
CA SER A 72 14.65 -1.21 -6.51
C SER A 72 15.71 -2.24 -6.90
N VAL A 73 15.48 -2.99 -7.97
CA VAL A 73 16.52 -3.86 -8.51
C VAL A 73 17.64 -2.93 -8.97
N GLU A 74 18.66 -2.75 -8.12
CA GLU A 74 19.94 -2.24 -8.56
C GLU A 74 20.48 -3.27 -9.55
N ILE A 75 20.42 -2.93 -10.84
CA ILE A 75 21.18 -3.64 -11.86
C ILE A 75 22.64 -3.31 -11.58
N GLY A 76 23.28 -4.13 -10.76
CA GLY A 76 24.72 -4.20 -10.68
C GLY A 76 25.26 -4.60 -12.05
N ALA A 77 25.77 -3.62 -12.79
CA ALA A 77 26.62 -3.81 -13.96
C ALA A 77 27.45 -2.52 -14.07
N GLY A 78 28.77 -2.51 -13.96
CA GLY A 78 29.80 -3.53 -14.02
C GLY A 78 31.07 -2.79 -14.42
#